data_AF-A0A6N9RA90-F1
#
_entry.id   AF-A0A6N9RA90-F1
#
_cell.length_a   1.000
_cell.length_b   1.000
_cell.length_c   1.000
_cell.angle_alpha   90.00
_cell.angle_beta   90.00
_cell.angle_gamma   90.00
#
_symmetry.space_group_name_H-M   'P 1'
#
loop_
_entity.id
_entity.type
_entity.pdbx_description
1 polymer ?
#
loop_
_entity_poly.entity_id
_entity_poly.type
_entity_poly.pdbx_seq_one_letter_code
_entity_poly.pdbx_strand_id
1 'polypeptide(L)'
;MFEFNVRWCRGSTGDPAVVRAHWAVIWVAALLLAAAPGAARAADEDLPGRVGRIAEFAGQLYLSPESGSTDWAAIGLNYPITSGDNLWVS
;
A
#
# COMPACT_ATOMS: atom_id res chain seq x y z
N MET A 1 50.81 -37.41 -43.54
CA MET A 1 50.66 -37.57 -42.09
C MET A 1 50.14 -36.24 -41.56
N PHE A 2 48.85 -36.14 -41.26
CA PHE A 2 48.22 -34.90 -40.81
C PHE A 2 47.45 -35.22 -39.52
N GLU A 3 48.00 -34.83 -38.38
CA GLU A 3 47.29 -34.89 -37.09
C GLU A 3 46.57 -33.55 -36.89
N PHE A 4 45.24 -33.58 -37.03
CA PHE A 4 44.37 -32.49 -36.62
C PHE A 4 44.17 -32.56 -35.09
N ASN A 5 44.90 -31.72 -34.36
CA ASN A 5 44.74 -31.59 -32.91
C ASN A 5 43.51 -30.70 -32.61
N VAL A 6 42.35 -31.31 -32.42
CA VAL A 6 41.12 -30.60 -32.04
C VAL A 6 41.11 -30.40 -30.53
N ARG A 7 41.64 -29.26 -30.07
CA ARG A 7 41.57 -28.86 -28.67
C ARG A 7 40.17 -28.32 -28.37
N TRP A 8 39.33 -29.16 -27.77
CA TRP A 8 38.02 -28.75 -27.24
C TRP A 8 38.18 -27.71 -26.12
N CYS A 9 37.63 -26.51 -26.32
CA CYS A 9 37.46 -25.54 -25.24
C CYS A 9 36.39 -26.07 -24.26
N ARG A 10 36.84 -26.56 -23.11
CA ARG A 10 35.98 -26.91 -21.98
C ARG A 10 35.31 -25.62 -21.48
N GLY A 11 33.99 -25.50 -21.68
CA GLY A 11 33.20 -24.36 -21.24
C GLY A 11 33.35 -24.14 -19.73
N SER A 12 33.69 -22.90 -19.35
CA SER A 12 33.62 -22.37 -17.98
C SER A 12 32.15 -22.26 -17.59
N THR A 13 31.56 -23.36 -17.11
CA THR A 13 30.19 -23.36 -16.54
C THR A 13 30.19 -23.88 -15.11
N GLY A 14 31.36 -23.89 -14.46
CA GLY A 14 31.55 -24.48 -13.14
C GLY A 14 32.51 -23.73 -12.22
N ASP A 15 32.81 -22.46 -12.51
CA ASP A 15 33.68 -21.69 -11.61
C ASP A 15 32.93 -21.39 -10.29
N PRO A 16 33.37 -21.93 -9.14
CA PRO A 16 32.67 -21.77 -7.86
C PRO A 16 32.61 -20.30 -7.41
N ALA A 17 33.49 -19.46 -7.95
CA ALA A 17 33.46 -18.01 -7.77
C ALA A 17 32.24 -17.37 -8.46
N VAL A 18 31.91 -17.80 -9.68
CA VAL A 18 30.72 -17.34 -10.43
C VAL A 18 29.45 -17.85 -9.75
N VAL A 19 29.53 -19.06 -9.19
CA VAL A 19 28.43 -19.63 -8.40
C VAL A 19 28.15 -18.76 -7.16
N ARG A 20 29.18 -18.50 -6.36
CA ARG A 20 29.06 -17.67 -5.15
C ARG A 20 28.63 -16.23 -5.45
N ALA A 21 29.09 -15.66 -6.55
CA ALA A 21 28.72 -14.33 -6.98
C ALA A 21 27.22 -14.23 -7.31
N HIS A 22 26.60 -15.22 -7.96
CA HIS A 22 25.16 -15.17 -8.23
C HIS A 22 24.31 -15.25 -6.97
N TRP A 23 24.70 -16.09 -5.99
CA TRP A 23 23.99 -16.18 -4.72
C TRP A 23 24.05 -14.84 -3.97
N ALA A 24 25.22 -14.19 -3.96
CA ALA A 24 25.37 -12.87 -3.34
C ALA A 24 24.46 -11.82 -4.00
N VAL A 25 24.38 -11.81 -5.33
CA VAL A 25 23.49 -10.89 -6.08
C VAL A 25 22.02 -11.13 -5.75
N ILE A 26 21.59 -12.40 -5.66
CA ILE A 26 20.21 -12.75 -5.31
C ILE A 26 19.86 -12.27 -3.89
N TRP A 27 20.76 -12.47 -2.92
CA TRP A 27 20.54 -12.02 -1.54
C TRP A 27 20.48 -10.49 -1.42
N VAL A 28 21.35 -9.77 -2.14
CA VAL A 28 21.32 -8.31 -2.18
C VAL A 28 20.01 -7.81 -2.80
N ALA A 29 19.58 -8.41 -3.92
CA ALA A 29 18.31 -8.05 -4.57
C ALA A 29 17.09 -8.33 -3.66
N ALA A 30 17.09 -9.45 -2.94
CA ALA A 30 16.01 -9.78 -2.00
C ALA A 30 15.97 -8.80 -0.80
N LEU A 31 17.13 -8.40 -0.27
CA LEU A 31 17.21 -7.39 0.80
C LEU A 31 16.74 -6.02 0.31
N LEU A 32 17.09 -5.61 -0.90
CA LEU A 32 16.62 -4.36 -1.50
C LEU A 32 15.10 -4.36 -1.71
N LEU A 33 14.52 -5.49 -2.11
CA LEU A 33 13.08 -5.62 -2.30
C LEU A 33 12.31 -5.63 -0.96
N ALA A 34 12.88 -6.26 0.08
CA ALA A 34 12.30 -6.28 1.42
C ALA A 34 12.42 -4.93 2.16
N ALA A 35 13.46 -4.15 1.85
CA ALA A 35 13.68 -2.81 2.39
C ALA A 35 12.91 -1.72 1.64
N ALA A 36 12.22 -2.06 0.54
CA ALA A 36 11.38 -1.11 -0.16
C ALA A 36 10.26 -0.65 0.81
N PRO A 37 10.14 0.67 1.09
CA PRO A 37 9.03 1.16 1.88
C PRO A 37 7.73 0.75 1.18
N GLY A 38 6.91 -0.05 1.87
CA GLY A 38 5.62 -0.47 1.34
C GLY A 38 4.83 0.76 0.93
N ALA A 39 4.31 0.77 -0.29
CA ALA A 39 3.38 1.79 -0.79
C ALA A 39 2.06 1.67 -0.02
N ALA A 40 2.07 2.10 1.24
CA ALA A 40 0.94 2.09 2.13
C ALA A 40 1.00 3.34 2.99
N ARG A 41 0.65 4.47 2.37
CA ARG A 41 -0.44 5.33 2.80
C ARG A 41 -0.96 6.01 1.53
N ALA A 42 -2.16 5.61 1.09
CA ALA A 42 -2.91 6.45 0.16
C ALA A 42 -3.00 7.83 0.84
N ALA A 43 -2.44 8.84 0.19
CA ALA A 43 -2.50 10.21 0.64
C ALA A 43 -3.98 10.62 0.69
N ASP A 44 -4.53 10.59 1.90
CA ASP A 44 -5.78 11.24 2.29
C ASP A 44 -5.56 12.77 2.36
N GLU A 45 -4.68 13.32 1.51
CA GLU A 45 -4.09 14.65 1.77
C GLU A 45 -4.75 15.80 1.01
N ASP A 46 -5.48 15.61 -0.09
CA ASP A 46 -6.24 16.71 -0.71
C ASP A 46 -7.16 16.25 -1.85
N LEU A 47 -8.05 15.29 -1.60
CA LEU A 47 -9.21 15.13 -2.50
C LEU A 47 -10.32 16.06 -1.99
N PRO A 48 -10.96 16.87 -2.86
CA PRO A 48 -12.05 17.75 -2.45
C PRO A 48 -13.04 16.95 -1.61
N GLY A 49 -13.26 17.42 -0.39
CA GLY A 49 -13.75 16.63 0.76
C GLY A 49 -14.74 15.53 0.36
N ARG A 50 -14.41 14.29 0.72
CA ARG A 50 -15.28 13.14 0.46
C ARG A 50 -16.53 13.27 1.35
N VAL A 51 -17.64 13.73 0.75
CA VAL A 51 -18.94 13.83 1.40
C VAL A 51 -19.67 12.49 1.34
N GLY A 52 -19.98 11.91 2.49
CA GLY A 52 -20.90 10.80 2.63
C GLY A 52 -22.35 11.27 2.74
N ARG A 53 -23.33 10.37 2.54
CA ARG A 53 -24.76 10.65 2.75
C ARG A 53 -25.38 9.55 3.61
N ILE A 54 -26.25 9.93 4.54
CA ILE A 54 -26.98 8.96 5.36
C ILE A 54 -27.99 8.20 4.49
N ALA A 55 -27.81 6.90 4.31
CA ALA A 55 -28.72 6.09 3.51
C ALA A 55 -29.84 5.44 4.33
N GLU A 56 -29.57 5.13 5.60
CA GLU A 56 -30.49 4.45 6.53
C GLU A 56 -30.05 4.71 7.98
N PHE A 57 -31.01 4.80 8.90
CA PHE A 57 -30.76 4.79 10.35
C PHE A 57 -32.04 4.42 11.11
N ALA A 58 -31.89 3.82 12.29
CA ALA A 58 -33.01 3.52 13.18
C ALA A 58 -32.92 4.40 14.43
N GLY A 59 -34.06 4.96 14.86
CA GLY A 59 -34.12 5.89 15.99
C GLY A 59 -33.98 7.34 15.54
N GLN A 60 -33.37 8.18 16.37
CA GLN A 60 -33.08 9.58 16.02
C GLN A 60 -31.56 9.77 15.89
N LEU A 61 -31.12 10.31 14.75
CA LEU A 61 -29.71 10.60 14.48
C LEU A 61 -29.43 12.08 14.74
N TYR A 62 -28.38 12.34 15.51
CA TYR A 62 -27.89 13.67 15.84
C TYR A 62 -26.50 13.88 15.28
N LEU A 63 -26.23 15.07 14.78
CA LEU A 63 -24.94 15.51 14.29
C LEU A 63 -24.47 16.73 15.06
N SER A 64 -23.17 16.77 15.32
CA SER A 64 -22.49 17.91 15.93
C SER A 64 -21.19 18.19 15.17
N PRO A 65 -20.93 19.43 14.72
CA PRO A 65 -19.70 19.77 14.02
C PRO A 65 -18.44 19.53 14.89
N GLU A 66 -17.30 19.29 14.25
CA GLU A 66 -16.00 19.10 14.94
C GLU A 66 -15.70 20.22 15.96
N SER A 67 -16.08 21.46 15.63
CA SER A 67 -15.79 22.65 16.43
C SER A 67 -16.62 22.78 17.70
N GLY A 68 -17.62 21.92 17.96
CA GLY A 68 -18.46 22.07 19.14
C GLY A 68 -19.38 20.91 19.44
N SER A 69 -18.91 19.97 20.25
CA SER A 69 -19.66 18.81 20.79
C SER A 69 -20.87 19.15 21.68
N THR A 70 -21.20 20.43 21.82
CA THR A 70 -22.34 20.92 22.61
C THR A 70 -23.55 21.26 21.73
N ASP A 71 -23.34 21.50 20.44
CA ASP A 71 -24.42 21.82 19.50
C ASP A 71 -24.81 20.57 18.71
N TRP A 72 -25.85 19.90 19.19
CA TRP A 72 -26.41 18.69 18.57
C TRP A 72 -27.69 19.03 17.82
N ALA A 73 -27.70 18.76 16.52
CA ALA A 73 -28.87 18.91 15.66
C ALA A 73 -29.35 17.55 15.16
N ALA A 74 -30.67 17.33 15.16
CA ALA A 74 -31.24 16.13 14.56
C ALA A 74 -31.09 16.19 13.03
N ILE A 75 -30.64 15.09 12.42
CA ILE A 75 -30.44 14.96 10.98
C ILE A 75 -31.22 13.77 10.42
N GLY A 76 -31.54 13.84 9.12
CA GLY A 76 -32.34 12.84 8.43
C GLY A 76 -31.57 12.04 7.39
N LEU A 77 -32.31 11.26 6.61
CA LEU A 77 -31.78 10.57 5.44
C LEU A 77 -31.28 11.57 4.40
N ASN A 78 -30.32 11.11 3.59
CA ASN A 78 -29.67 11.88 2.54
C ASN A 78 -28.96 13.16 3.03
N TYR A 79 -28.76 13.30 4.34
CA TYR A 79 -28.01 14.40 4.92
C TYR A 79 -26.52 14.25 4.59
N PRO A 80 -25.83 15.32 4.13
CA PRO A 80 -24.40 15.26 3.82
C PRO A 80 -23.58 15.22 5.11
N ILE A 81 -22.61 14.30 5.16
CA ILE A 81 -21.66 14.18 6.28
C ILE A 81 -20.23 14.22 5.75
N THR A 82 -19.35 14.81 6.54
CA THR A 82 -17.93 14.96 6.22
C THR A 82 -17.06 14.31 7.29
N SER A 83 -15.80 14.04 6.94
CA SER A 83 -14.81 13.61 7.92
C SER A 83 -14.66 14.69 9.00
N GLY A 84 -14.73 14.28 10.28
CA GLY A 84 -14.67 15.19 11.43
C GLY A 84 -16.02 15.47 12.11
N ASP A 85 -17.15 15.17 11.44
CA ASP A 85 -18.47 15.29 12.07
C ASP A 85 -18.68 14.25 13.19
N ASN A 86 -19.26 14.68 14.31
CA ASN A 86 -19.67 13.80 15.39
C ASN A 86 -21.11 13.35 15.18
N LEU A 87 -21.38 12.06 15.36
CA LEU A 87 -22.70 11.45 15.18
C LEU A 87 -23.14 10.71 16.44
N TRP A 88 -24.41 10.83 16.79
CA TRP A 88 -25.03 10.13 17.92
C TRP A 88 -26.40 9.58 17.55
N VAL A 89 -26.71 8.36 17.99
CA VAL A 89 -28.04 7.73 17.78
C VAL A 89 -28.68 7.46 19.14
N SER A 90 -29.96 7.82 19.29
CA SER A 90 -30.78 7.49 20.46
C SER A 90 -31.90 6.53 20.14
#